data_AF-A0A957JQ76-F1
#
_entry.id   AF-A0A957JQ76-F1
#
_cell.length_a   1.000
_cell.length_b   1.000
_cell.length_c   1.000
_cell.angle_alpha   90.00
_cell.angle_beta   90.00
_cell.angle_gamma   90.00
#
_symmetry.space_group_name_H-M   'P 1'
#
loop_
_entity.id
_entity.type
_entity.pdbx_description
1 polymer ?
#
loop_
_entity_poly.entity_id
_entity_poly.type
_entity_poly.pdbx_seq_one_letter_code
_entity_poly.pdbx_strand_id
1 'polypeptide(L)'
;MTTTTRRGFLRGLLQPPFSQSLPVVMAGGRTAVSADPIHHLLNRISWGPRPDEVAQAQAVGYVATLESQLNPDSIDDSEADAQLADIPILHLSRRDIYRLENDYRVWQMLLRGMIARAVTSRRQLLERMVEFWSDHFNIS
;
A
#
# COMPACT_ATOMS: atom_id res chain seq x y z
N MET A 1 -11.80 24.20 6.19
CA MET A 1 -11.34 22.83 6.47
C MET A 1 -11.76 21.96 5.28
N THR A 2 -10.87 21.82 4.30
CA THR A 2 -11.16 21.11 3.05
C THR A 2 -10.71 19.66 3.16
N THR A 3 -11.67 18.75 3.15
CA THR A 3 -11.48 17.31 3.13
C THR A 3 -10.86 16.89 1.80
N THR A 4 -9.54 16.74 1.74
CA THR A 4 -8.85 16.26 0.55
C THR A 4 -9.05 14.75 0.41
N THR A 5 -9.97 14.35 -0.45
CA THR A 5 -10.16 12.95 -0.87
C THR A 5 -9.13 12.57 -1.93
N ARG A 6 -8.83 11.26 -2.09
CA ARG A 6 -7.88 10.72 -3.09
C ARG A 6 -8.18 11.21 -4.52
N ARG A 7 -9.46 11.43 -4.85
CA ARG A 7 -9.91 12.00 -6.13
C ARG A 7 -9.45 13.45 -6.34
N GLY A 8 -9.32 14.23 -5.27
CA GLY A 8 -8.79 15.59 -5.30
C GLY A 8 -7.27 15.62 -5.52
N PHE A 9 -6.54 14.68 -4.92
CA PHE A 9 -5.09 14.54 -5.10
C PHE A 9 -4.74 14.13 -6.54
N LEU A 10 -5.44 13.13 -7.10
CA LEU A 10 -5.23 12.69 -8.49
C LEU A 10 -5.58 13.76 -9.53
N ARG A 11 -6.51 14.68 -9.23
CA ARG A 11 -6.83 15.82 -10.12
C ARG A 11 -5.68 16.83 -10.18
N GLY A 12 -4.88 16.95 -9.12
CA GLY A 12 -3.70 17.81 -9.08
C GLY A 12 -2.51 17.27 -9.90
N LEU A 13 -2.46 15.96 -10.15
CA LEU A 13 -1.42 15.31 -10.95
C LEU A 13 -1.62 15.46 -12.47
N LEU A 14 -2.80 15.92 -12.90
CA LEU A 14 -3.11 16.23 -14.31
C LEU A 14 -2.67 17.64 -14.73
N GLN A 15 -2.15 18.46 -13.81
CA GLN A 15 -1.50 19.73 -14.14
C GLN A 15 0.00 19.49 -14.44
N PRO A 16 0.58 20.16 -15.45
CA PRO A 16 1.97 19.95 -15.85
C PRO A 16 2.91 20.13 -14.66
N PRO A 17 3.95 19.28 -14.52
CA PRO A 17 4.62 19.11 -13.25
C PRO A 17 5.67 20.20 -13.06
N PHE A 18 5.84 20.64 -11.81
CA PHE A 18 7.02 21.38 -11.31
C PHE A 18 7.10 22.91 -11.54
N SER A 19 6.02 23.67 -11.37
CA SER A 19 6.16 25.14 -11.12
C SER A 19 5.72 25.59 -9.72
N GLN A 20 5.32 24.66 -8.85
CA GLN A 20 5.08 24.98 -7.45
C GLN A 20 6.31 24.52 -6.65
N SER A 21 7.14 25.49 -6.27
CA SER A 21 8.14 25.28 -5.23
C SER A 21 7.42 24.85 -3.96
N LEU A 22 7.57 23.57 -3.60
CA LEU A 22 7.12 23.10 -2.30
C LEU A 22 7.95 23.86 -1.24
N PRO A 23 7.32 24.50 -0.24
CA PRO A 23 8.09 25.06 0.86
C PRO A 23 8.85 23.92 1.52
N VAL A 24 10.18 23.95 1.42
CA VAL A 24 11.05 23.10 2.22
C VAL A 24 10.93 23.60 3.66
N VAL A 25 9.99 23.03 4.40
CA VAL A 25 9.98 23.15 5.85
C VAL A 25 11.15 22.31 6.34
N MET A 26 12.27 22.97 6.61
CA MET A 26 13.37 22.37 7.36
C MET A 26 12.85 22.09 8.77
N ALA A 27 12.24 20.93 8.96
CA ALA A 27 11.87 20.44 10.28
C ALA A 27 13.15 20.15 11.06
N GLY A 28 13.65 21.18 11.74
CA GLY A 28 14.67 21.06 12.76
C GLY A 28 14.10 20.24 13.91
N GLY A 29 14.51 18.98 13.97
CA GLY A 29 14.18 18.06 15.05
C GLY A 29 14.47 16.65 14.59
N ARG A 30 15.30 15.91 15.35
CA ARG A 30 15.42 14.46 15.22
C ARG A 30 14.01 13.91 14.98
N THR A 31 13.79 13.24 13.86
CA THR A 31 12.52 12.56 13.57
C THR A 31 12.25 11.64 14.75
N ALA A 32 11.43 12.11 15.69
CA ALA A 32 10.99 11.28 16.78
C ALA A 32 10.33 10.09 16.10
N VAL A 33 10.79 8.88 16.44
CA VAL A 33 9.91 7.72 16.42
C VAL A 33 8.58 8.23 16.96
N SER A 34 7.53 8.19 16.14
CA SER A 34 6.22 8.76 16.50
C SER A 34 5.95 8.47 17.98
N ALA A 35 5.77 9.53 18.79
CA ALA A 35 5.47 9.34 20.20
C ALA A 35 4.17 8.55 20.40
N ASP A 36 3.29 8.55 19.39
CA ASP A 36 2.11 7.69 19.31
C ASP A 36 2.53 6.26 18.91
N PRO A 37 2.38 5.25 19.81
CA PRO A 37 2.68 3.85 19.53
C PRO A 37 1.83 3.26 18.41
N ILE A 38 0.59 3.73 18.22
CA ILE A 38 -0.31 3.27 17.15
C ILE A 38 0.25 3.69 15.81
N HIS A 39 0.60 4.97 15.68
CA HIS A 39 1.15 5.49 14.44
C HIS A 39 2.52 4.87 14.13
N HIS A 40 3.34 4.58 15.15
CA HIS A 40 4.57 3.82 14.97
C HIS A 40 4.28 2.40 14.47
N LEU A 41 3.36 1.66 15.11
CA LEU A 41 2.95 0.32 14.67
C LEU A 41 2.53 0.32 13.21
N LEU A 42 1.61 1.20 12.84
CA LEU A 42 1.09 1.26 11.48
C LEU A 42 2.18 1.58 10.45
N ASN A 43 3.11 2.49 10.76
CA ASN A 43 4.27 2.73 9.89
C ASN A 43 5.18 1.51 9.72
N ARG A 44 5.20 0.59 10.70
CA ARG A 44 5.99 -0.65 10.60
C ARG A 44 5.30 -1.71 9.77
N ILE A 45 3.99 -1.87 9.93
CA ILE A 45 3.23 -2.99 9.34
C ILE A 45 2.50 -2.66 8.05
N SER A 46 2.58 -1.42 7.55
CA SER A 46 1.89 -1.01 6.32
C SER A 46 2.79 -0.26 5.36
N TRP A 47 2.28 -0.03 4.15
CA TRP A 47 2.87 0.85 3.14
C TRP A 47 2.73 2.35 3.44
N GLY A 48 2.18 2.69 4.60
CA GLY A 48 1.87 4.03 5.04
C GLY A 48 0.40 4.13 5.44
N PRO A 49 0.07 4.38 6.72
CA PRO A 49 -1.30 4.33 7.17
C PRO A 49 -2.16 5.44 6.58
N ARG A 50 -3.39 5.08 6.23
CA ARG A 50 -4.43 6.04 5.88
C ARG A 50 -4.97 6.75 7.14
N PRO A 51 -5.47 7.99 7.03
CA PRO A 51 -6.06 8.69 8.18
C PRO A 51 -7.22 7.93 8.85
N ASP A 52 -8.03 7.20 8.08
CA ASP A 52 -9.11 6.36 8.60
C ASP A 52 -8.60 5.11 9.33
N GLU A 53 -7.50 4.52 8.87
CA GLU A 53 -6.84 3.40 9.56
C GLU A 53 -6.21 3.83 10.87
N VAL A 54 -5.60 5.02 10.92
CA VAL A 54 -5.09 5.61 12.16
C VAL A 54 -6.23 5.80 13.16
N ALA A 55 -7.34 6.40 12.72
CA ALA A 55 -8.50 6.62 13.58
C ALA A 55 -9.11 5.30 14.10
N GLN A 56 -9.21 4.29 13.23
CA GLN A 56 -9.69 2.96 13.61
C GLN A 56 -8.75 2.29 14.63
N ALA A 57 -7.44 2.31 14.38
CA ALA A 57 -6.44 1.73 15.27
C ALA A 57 -6.38 2.44 16.63
N GLN A 58 -6.62 3.76 16.67
CA GLN A 58 -6.76 4.51 17.92
C GLN A 58 -8.02 4.12 18.69
N ALA A 59 -9.12 3.78 18.00
CA ALA A 59 -10.36 3.35 18.63
C ALA A 59 -10.29 1.92 19.19
N VAL A 60 -9.67 0.97 18.47
CA VAL A 60 -9.59 -0.44 18.90
C VAL A 60 -8.34 -0.73 19.75
N GLY A 61 -7.31 0.10 19.65
CA GLY A 61 -6.05 -0.03 20.38
C GLY A 61 -4.99 -0.88 19.68
N TYR A 62 -3.77 -0.81 20.22
CA TYR A 62 -2.56 -1.38 19.61
C TYR A 62 -2.65 -2.89 19.39
N VAL A 63 -2.95 -3.62 20.46
CA VAL A 63 -2.92 -5.10 20.46
C VAL A 63 -4.00 -5.63 19.51
N ALA A 64 -5.24 -5.13 19.62
CA ALA A 64 -6.32 -5.53 18.73
C ALA A 64 -6.01 -5.23 17.25
N THR A 65 -5.37 -4.08 16.97
CA THR A 65 -4.92 -3.75 15.62
C THR A 65 -3.89 -4.77 15.11
N LEU A 66 -2.87 -5.09 15.90
CA LEU A 66 -1.84 -6.06 15.52
C LEU A 66 -2.42 -7.47 15.32
N GLU A 67 -3.23 -7.95 16.26
CA GLU A 67 -3.87 -9.28 16.16
C GLU A 67 -4.75 -9.39 14.91
N SER A 68 -5.48 -8.33 14.53
CA SER A 68 -6.25 -8.35 13.29
C SER A 68 -5.37 -8.53 12.05
N GLN A 69 -4.20 -7.86 12.01
CA GLN A 69 -3.27 -7.93 10.89
C GLN A 69 -2.51 -9.27 10.83
N LEU A 70 -2.35 -9.95 11.97
CA LEU A 70 -1.82 -11.31 12.05
C LEU A 70 -2.83 -12.38 11.60
N ASN A 71 -4.12 -12.02 11.52
CA ASN A 71 -5.19 -12.86 11.02
C ASN A 71 -5.86 -12.25 9.76
N PRO A 72 -5.17 -12.24 8.61
CA PRO A 72 -5.64 -11.53 7.41
C PRO A 72 -6.97 -12.04 6.86
N ASP A 73 -7.32 -13.31 7.09
CA ASP A 73 -8.60 -13.89 6.65
C ASP A 73 -9.81 -13.28 7.36
N SER A 74 -9.60 -12.66 8.54
CA SER A 74 -10.64 -11.93 9.26
C SER A 74 -10.91 -10.52 8.71
N ILE A 75 -10.05 -10.02 7.82
CA ILE A 75 -10.13 -8.68 7.25
C ILE A 75 -10.84 -8.74 5.90
N ASP A 76 -11.91 -7.95 5.75
CA ASP A 76 -12.56 -7.71 4.46
C ASP A 76 -11.61 -6.94 3.54
N ASP A 77 -11.36 -7.54 2.38
CA ASP A 77 -10.45 -7.01 1.36
C ASP A 77 -11.11 -6.90 -0.02
N SER A 78 -12.44 -6.87 -0.05
CA SER A 78 -13.26 -6.80 -1.27
C SER A 78 -12.91 -5.62 -2.18
N GLU A 79 -12.48 -4.48 -1.62
CA GLU A 79 -12.00 -3.34 -2.41
C GLU A 79 -10.75 -3.69 -3.23
N ALA A 80 -9.76 -4.34 -2.60
CA ALA A 80 -8.54 -4.77 -3.30
C ALA A 80 -8.84 -5.88 -4.31
N ASP A 81 -9.68 -6.85 -3.95
CA ASP A 81 -10.10 -7.92 -4.85
C ASP A 81 -10.75 -7.36 -6.13
N ALA A 82 -11.61 -6.34 -6.00
CA ALA A 82 -12.22 -5.67 -7.14
C ALA A 82 -11.19 -4.96 -8.03
N GLN A 83 -10.16 -4.33 -7.46
CA GLN A 83 -9.10 -3.66 -8.21
C GLN A 83 -8.17 -4.63 -8.94
N LEU A 84 -7.94 -5.80 -8.34
CA LEU A 84 -7.07 -6.85 -8.90
C LEU A 84 -7.77 -7.68 -9.98
N ALA A 85 -9.11 -7.70 -9.99
CA ALA A 85 -9.89 -8.36 -11.03
C ALA A 85 -9.53 -7.85 -12.44
N ASP A 86 -9.19 -6.56 -12.56
CA ASP A 86 -8.82 -5.89 -13.81
C ASP A 86 -7.37 -6.14 -14.26
N ILE A 87 -6.64 -7.04 -13.61
CA ILE A 87 -5.25 -7.36 -13.93
C ILE A 87 -5.15 -8.81 -14.44
N PRO A 88 -5.29 -9.05 -15.75
CA PRO A 88 -5.42 -10.39 -16.33
C PRO A 88 -4.32 -11.38 -15.91
N ILE A 89 -3.07 -10.92 -15.78
CA ILE A 89 -1.94 -11.80 -15.46
C ILE A 89 -2.06 -12.47 -14.09
N LEU A 90 -2.78 -11.85 -13.15
CA LEU A 90 -3.01 -12.42 -11.82
C LEU A 90 -3.95 -13.63 -11.83
N HIS A 91 -4.71 -13.81 -12.92
CA HIS A 91 -5.66 -14.91 -13.12
C HIS A 91 -5.11 -16.01 -14.02
N LEU A 92 -3.90 -15.82 -14.56
CA LEU A 92 -3.26 -16.81 -15.41
C LEU A 92 -2.62 -17.93 -14.59
N SER A 93 -2.63 -19.14 -15.14
CA SER A 93 -1.85 -20.22 -14.56
C SER A 93 -0.36 -19.92 -14.71
N ARG A 94 0.47 -20.43 -13.78
CA ARG A 94 1.94 -20.32 -13.90
C ARG A 94 2.44 -20.78 -15.28
N ARG A 95 1.85 -21.84 -15.83
CA ARG A 95 2.19 -22.36 -17.17
C ARG A 95 1.91 -21.34 -18.27
N ASP A 96 0.81 -20.61 -18.19
CA ASP A 96 0.45 -19.59 -19.19
C ASP A 96 1.35 -18.35 -19.05
N ILE A 97 1.72 -17.97 -17.82
CA ILE A 97 2.69 -16.89 -17.59
C ILE A 97 4.05 -17.23 -18.22
N TYR A 98 4.55 -18.46 -18.09
CA TYR A 98 5.81 -18.87 -18.73
C TYR A 98 5.80 -18.78 -20.27
N ARG A 99 4.63 -18.79 -20.90
CA ARG A 99 4.49 -18.67 -22.35
C ARG A 99 4.47 -17.23 -22.85
N LEU A 100 4.29 -16.26 -21.95
CA LEU A 100 4.27 -14.84 -22.31
C LEU A 100 5.68 -14.28 -22.62
N GLU A 101 6.73 -15.11 -22.44
CA GLU A 101 8.15 -14.75 -22.57
C GLU A 101 8.53 -13.55 -21.67
N ASN A 102 9.80 -13.12 -21.68
CA ASN A 102 10.27 -12.03 -20.81
C ASN A 102 9.82 -10.65 -21.34
N ASP A 103 8.51 -10.48 -21.44
CA ASP A 103 7.84 -9.31 -21.95
C ASP A 103 7.74 -8.24 -20.86
N TYR A 104 8.24 -7.05 -21.14
CA TYR A 104 8.15 -5.90 -20.23
C TYR A 104 6.71 -5.62 -19.76
N ARG A 105 5.71 -5.98 -20.58
CA ARG A 105 4.28 -5.86 -20.22
C ARG A 105 3.88 -6.77 -19.05
N VAL A 106 4.47 -7.96 -18.93
CA VAL A 106 4.26 -8.87 -17.79
C VAL A 106 4.68 -8.19 -16.50
N TRP A 107 5.89 -7.63 -16.50
CA TRP A 107 6.44 -6.95 -15.33
C TRP A 107 5.62 -5.71 -14.93
N GLN A 108 5.20 -4.91 -15.90
CA GLN A 108 4.32 -3.75 -15.66
C GLN A 108 2.99 -4.15 -14.99
N MET A 109 2.39 -5.27 -15.40
CA MET A 109 1.14 -5.75 -14.83
C MET A 109 1.32 -6.30 -13.41
N LEU A 110 2.44 -6.97 -13.12
CA LEU A 110 2.78 -7.42 -11.77
C LEU A 110 3.02 -6.24 -10.83
N LEU A 111 3.77 -5.22 -11.28
CA LEU A 111 3.99 -3.99 -10.52
C LEU A 111 2.66 -3.27 -10.26
N ARG A 112 1.77 -3.21 -11.26
CA ARG A 112 0.43 -2.65 -11.09
C ARG A 112 -0.36 -3.40 -10.01
N GLY A 113 -0.26 -4.72 -9.95
CA GLY A 113 -0.90 -5.54 -8.92
C GLY A 113 -0.34 -5.26 -7.52
N MET A 114 0.99 -5.16 -7.39
CA MET A 114 1.65 -4.81 -6.13
C MET A 114 1.24 -3.42 -5.63
N ILE A 115 1.24 -2.41 -6.50
CA ILE A 115 0.81 -1.05 -6.14
C ILE A 115 -0.68 -1.03 -5.78
N ALA A 116 -1.52 -1.76 -6.53
CA ALA A 116 -2.95 -1.86 -6.22
C ALA A 116 -3.16 -2.41 -4.81
N ARG A 117 -2.50 -3.53 -4.47
CA ARG A 117 -2.53 -4.13 -3.11
C ARG A 117 -2.04 -3.13 -2.05
N ALA A 118 -0.89 -2.50 -2.26
CA ALA A 118 -0.34 -1.53 -1.32
C ALA A 118 -1.31 -0.36 -1.02
N VAL A 119 -2.04 0.11 -2.02
CA VAL A 119 -2.92 1.28 -1.90
C VAL A 119 -4.32 0.95 -1.38
N THR A 120 -4.84 -0.23 -1.70
CA THR A 120 -6.26 -0.58 -1.54
C THR A 120 -6.48 -1.66 -0.49
N SER A 121 -5.54 -2.59 -0.30
CA SER A 121 -5.72 -3.68 0.64
C SER A 121 -5.75 -3.19 2.09
N ARG A 122 -6.64 -3.77 2.88
CA ARG A 122 -6.70 -3.62 4.34
C ARG A 122 -5.75 -4.59 5.06
N ARG A 123 -5.27 -5.63 4.38
CA ARG A 123 -4.34 -6.66 4.88
C ARG A 123 -2.88 -6.21 4.75
N GLN A 124 -2.58 -5.02 5.25
CA GLN A 124 -1.31 -4.33 5.02
C GLN A 124 -0.08 -5.14 5.47
N LEU A 125 -0.15 -5.82 6.62
CA LEU A 125 0.95 -6.66 7.08
C LEU A 125 1.20 -7.83 6.12
N LEU A 126 0.14 -8.49 5.67
CA LEU A 126 0.23 -9.57 4.68
C LEU A 126 0.92 -9.06 3.41
N GLU A 127 0.46 -7.94 2.86
CA GLU A 127 1.00 -7.43 1.60
C GLU A 127 2.46 -7.00 1.70
N ARG A 128 2.87 -6.52 2.87
CA ARG A 128 4.26 -6.18 3.17
C ARG A 128 5.13 -7.44 3.31
N MET A 129 4.59 -8.52 3.87
CA MET A 129 5.28 -9.82 3.89
C MET A 129 5.37 -10.44 2.49
N VAL A 130 4.33 -10.32 1.66
CA VAL A 130 4.35 -10.79 0.27
C VAL A 130 5.45 -10.10 -0.51
N GLU A 131 5.57 -8.77 -0.42
CA GLU A 131 6.63 -8.03 -1.09
C GLU A 131 8.01 -8.40 -0.55
N PHE A 132 8.19 -8.45 0.77
CA PHE A 132 9.45 -8.83 1.39
C PHE A 132 9.97 -10.19 0.90
N TRP A 133 9.12 -11.21 0.90
CA TRP A 133 9.53 -12.54 0.42
C TRP A 133 9.70 -12.60 -1.09
N SER A 134 8.88 -11.85 -1.83
CA SER A 134 9.00 -11.78 -3.29
C SER A 134 10.28 -11.09 -3.72
N ASP A 135 10.75 -10.07 -3.00
CA ASP A 135 12.05 -9.44 -3.24
C ASP A 135 13.20 -10.33 -2.78
N HIS A 136 13.10 -10.86 -1.56
CA HIS A 136 14.17 -11.65 -0.93
C HIS A 136 14.52 -12.95 -1.67
N PHE A 137 13.52 -13.64 -2.24
CA PHE A 137 13.75 -14.89 -2.97
C PHE A 137 13.90 -14.71 -4.48
N ASN A 138 13.78 -13.49 -5.00
CA ASN A 138 13.78 -13.21 -6.43
C ASN A 138 14.88 -12.20 -6.79
N ILE A 139 16.03 -12.33 -6.09
CA ILE A 139 17.26 -11.61 -6.37
C ILE A 139 17.91 -12.26 -7.60
N SER A 140 17.98 -11.52 -8.71
CA SER A 140 18.79 -11.85 -9.90
C SER A 140 20.12 -11.13 -9.85
#